data_AF-A0A815EK80-F1
#
_entry.id   AF-A0A815EK80-F1
#
_cell.length_a   1.000
_cell.length_b   1.000
_cell.length_c   1.000
_cell.angle_alpha   90.00
_cell.angle_beta   90.00
_cell.angle_gamma   90.00
#
_symmetry.space_group_name_H-M   'P 1'
#
loop_
_entity.id
_entity.type
_entity.pdbx_description
1 polymer ?
#
loop_
_entity_poly.entity_id
_entity_poly.type
_entity_poly.pdbx_seq_one_letter_code
_entity_poly.pdbx_strand_id
1 'polypeptide(L)' 'MIDRSSKSFSGDGVKFHFPLPSSLNSPILGAYEVIFNYGNHEAIFEKLNFCIDMTSRIAIVGPNGVDM' A
#
# COMPACT_ATOMS: atom_id res chain seq x y z
N MET A 1 8.33 11.65 -12.59
CA MET A 1 6.92 11.23 -12.51
C MET A 1 6.19 11.90 -13.65
N ILE A 2 5.73 11.14 -14.65
CA ILE A 2 5.20 11.68 -15.91
C ILE A 2 3.80 12.24 -15.65
N ASP A 3 3.60 13.52 -15.95
CA ASP A 3 2.27 14.13 -16.05
C ASP A 3 1.46 13.44 -17.15
N ARG A 4 0.30 12.89 -16.78
CA ARG A 4 -0.68 12.28 -17.70
C ARG A 4 -1.94 13.14 -17.74
N SER A 5 -1.80 14.40 -18.13
CA SER A 5 -2.88 15.06 -18.87
C SER A 5 -3.19 14.20 -20.11
N SER A 6 -4.48 13.90 -20.28
CA SER A 6 -5.04 12.82 -21.10
C SER A 6 -4.54 12.80 -22.55
N LYS A 7 -3.66 11.85 -22.87
CA LYS A 7 -3.46 11.39 -24.26
C LYS A 7 -4.45 10.26 -24.55
N SER A 8 -5.49 10.53 -25.34
CA SER A 8 -6.37 9.51 -25.89
C SER A 8 -5.64 8.77 -27.01
N PHE A 9 -5.01 7.64 -26.67
CA PHE A 9 -4.56 6.67 -27.67
C PHE A 9 -5.81 5.97 -28.26
N SER A 10 -6.03 6.11 -29.57
CA SER A 10 -7.09 5.46 -30.34
C SER A 10 -6.66 4.07 -30.81
N GLY A 11 -6.50 3.17 -29.85
CA GLY A 11 -6.41 1.73 -30.08
C GLY A 11 -7.14 1.06 -28.93
N ASP A 12 -7.87 -0.01 -29.21
CA ASP A 12 -8.68 -0.74 -28.21
C ASP A 12 -7.79 -1.36 -27.14
N GLY A 13 -7.41 -0.55 -26.15
CA GLY A 13 -6.56 -0.90 -25.03
C GLY A 13 -7.29 -0.64 -23.72
N VAL A 14 -7.21 -1.60 -22.81
CA VAL A 14 -7.83 -1.50 -21.49
C VAL A 14 -7.17 -0.37 -20.69
N LYS A 15 -7.98 0.57 -20.21
CA LYS A 15 -7.54 1.66 -19.33
C LYS A 15 -8.12 1.44 -17.94
N PHE A 16 -7.25 1.21 -16.96
CA PHE A 16 -7.63 1.20 -15.56
C PHE A 16 -7.62 2.64 -15.04
N HIS A 17 -8.79 3.14 -14.69
CA HIS A 17 -8.97 4.45 -14.07
C HIS A 17 -9.72 4.28 -12.76
N PHE A 18 -9.16 4.83 -11.69
CA PHE A 18 -9.81 4.91 -10.40
C PHE A 18 -10.09 6.39 -10.11
N PRO A 19 -11.31 6.74 -9.67
CA PRO A 19 -11.63 8.13 -9.34
C PRO A 19 -10.80 8.62 -8.17
N LEU A 20 -10.53 9.93 -8.14
CA LEU A 20 -9.87 10.56 -7.01
C LEU A 20 -10.84 10.60 -5.81
N PRO A 21 -10.43 10.11 -4.63
CA PRO A 21 -11.25 10.22 -3.42
C PRO A 21 -11.26 11.66 -2.90
N SER A 22 -12.26 11.99 -2.09
CA SER A 22 -12.29 13.23 -1.31
C SER A 22 -11.11 13.28 -0.33
N SER A 23 -10.61 14.48 -0.03
CA SER A 23 -9.52 14.68 0.93
C SER A 23 -9.93 14.28 2.35
N LEU A 24 -9.07 13.54 3.03
CA LEU A 24 -9.18 13.19 4.44
C LEU A 24 -7.99 13.76 5.20
N ASN A 25 -8.20 14.13 6.47
CA ASN A 25 -7.11 14.57 7.35
C ASN A 25 -6.32 13.37 7.88
N SER A 26 -5.00 13.52 8.04
CA SER A 26 -4.14 12.50 8.64
C SER A 26 -4.40 12.33 10.16
N PRO A 27 -4.13 11.14 10.74
CA PRO A 27 -3.65 9.90 10.11
C PRO A 27 -4.78 9.07 9.46
N ILE A 28 -4.48 8.42 8.33
CA ILE A 28 -5.48 7.65 7.56
C ILE A 28 -5.56 6.21 8.04
N LEU A 29 -4.41 5.53 8.13
CA LEU A 29 -4.33 4.15 8.61
C LEU A 29 -2.95 3.90 9.20
N GLY A 30 -2.90 3.21 10.33
CA GLY A 30 -1.65 2.86 10.99
C GLY A 30 -1.76 1.57 11.80
N ALA A 31 -0.64 0.87 11.87
CA ALA A 31 -0.36 -0.24 12.77
C ALA A 31 0.67 0.27 13.79
N TYR A 32 0.38 0.14 15.08
CA TYR A 32 1.23 0.64 16.16
C TYR A 32 1.61 -0.50 17.10
N GLU A 33 2.90 -0.63 17.37
CA GLU A 33 3.51 -1.67 18.21
C GLU A 33 2.98 -3.09 17.94
N VAL A 34 2.69 -3.41 16.67
CA VAL A 34 2.10 -4.69 16.31
C VAL A 34 3.11 -5.82 16.53
N ILE A 35 2.67 -6.82 17.28
CA ILE A 35 3.34 -8.11 17.38
C ILE A 35 2.42 -9.13 16.70
N PHE A 36 2.93 -9.87 15.72
CA PHE A 36 2.16 -10.84 14.95
C PHE A 36 2.95 -12.13 14.74
N ASN A 37 2.30 -13.26 14.99
CA ASN A 37 2.77 -14.60 14.69
C ASN A 37 1.60 -15.52 14.31
N TYR A 38 1.92 -16.65 13.68
CA TYR A 38 0.98 -17.76 13.57
C TYR A 38 1.18 -18.73 14.73
N GLY A 39 0.09 -19.06 15.45
CA GLY A 39 0.12 -20.08 16.49
C GLY A 39 1.26 -19.90 17.51
N ASN A 40 2.08 -20.95 17.67
CA ASN A 40 3.23 -20.96 18.58
C ASN A 40 4.58 -20.70 17.86
N HIS A 41 4.55 -20.11 16.67
CA HIS A 41 5.76 -19.73 15.93
C HIS A 41 6.35 -18.41 16.46
N GLU A 42 7.61 -18.14 16.07
CA GLU A 42 8.25 -16.85 16.34
C GLU A 42 7.48 -15.70 15.68
N ALA A 43 7.71 -14.49 16.20
CA ALA A 43 7.07 -13.30 15.69
C ALA A 43 7.58 -12.95 14.29
N ILE A 44 6.65 -12.87 13.33
CA ILE A 44 6.89 -12.34 11.99
C ILE A 44 7.13 -10.82 12.07
N PHE A 45 6.37 -10.16 12.93
CA PHE A 45 6.54 -8.76 13.24
C PHE A 45 6.70 -8.58 14.74
N GLU A 46 7.72 -7.81 15.15
CA GLU A 46 7.94 -7.41 16.53
C GLU A 46 7.87 -5.89 16.65
N LYS A 47 6.90 -5.39 17.42
CA LYS A 47 6.69 -3.95 17.67
C LYS A 47 6.65 -3.11 16.38
N LEU A 48 6.00 -3.63 15.35
CA LEU A 48 5.89 -2.96 14.06
C LEU A 48 5.06 -1.67 14.20
N ASN A 49 5.67 -0.56 13.76
CA ASN A 49 5.00 0.73 13.59
C ASN A 49 5.00 1.10 12.11
N PHE A 50 3.83 1.11 11.48
CA PHE A 50 3.68 1.34 10.04
C PHE A 50 2.43 2.18 9.77
N CYS A 51 2.58 3.31 9.08
CA CYS A 51 1.50 4.25 8.81
C CYS A 51 1.47 4.64 7.33
N ILE A 52 0.28 4.92 6.81
CA ILE A 52 0.07 5.39 5.43
C ILE A 52 -0.85 6.61 5.39
N ASP A 53 -0.68 7.42 4.36
CA ASP A 53 -1.51 8.60 4.06
C ASP A 53 -2.14 8.53 2.66
N MET A 54 -2.96 9.52 2.30
CA MET A 54 -3.67 9.58 1.01
C MET A 54 -2.73 9.68 -0.21
N THR A 55 -1.45 10.01 0.00
CA THR A 55 -0.45 10.21 -1.08
C THR A 55 0.56 9.08 -1.17
N SER A 56 0.57 8.19 -0.17
CA SER A 56 1.52 7.10 -0.05
C SER A 56 1.50 6.19 -1.27
N ARG A 57 2.70 5.73 -1.67
CA ARG A 57 2.93 4.76 -2.74
C ARG A 57 3.92 3.74 -2.20
N ILE A 58 3.42 2.56 -1.84
CA ILE A 58 4.17 1.59 -1.07
C ILE A 58 4.24 0.28 -1.84
N ALA A 59 5.44 -0.27 -1.91
CA ALA A 59 5.68 -1.64 -2.33
C ALA A 59 6.34 -2.37 -1.16
N ILE A 60 5.70 -3.45 -0.71
CA ILE A 60 6.29 -4.37 0.28
C ILE A 60 7.07 -5.41 -0.52
N VAL A 61 8.35 -5.60 -0.18
CA VAL A 61 9.26 -6.51 -0.89
C VAL A 61 9.94 -7.43 0.10
N GLY A 62 10.23 -8.65 -0.34
CA GLY A 62 10.95 -9.64 0.43
C GLY A 62 11.02 -10.98 -0.29
N PRO A 63 11.87 -11.90 0.20
CA PRO A 63 11.87 -13.29 -0.26
C PRO A 63 10.50 -13.95 -0.04
N ASN A 64 10.18 -14.98 -0.82
CA ASN A 64 8.97 -15.77 -0.59
C ASN A 64 9.00 -16.40 0.81
N GLY A 65 7.90 -16.27 1.55
CA GLY A 65 7.76 -16.82 2.91
C GLY A 65 8.47 -16.01 3.99
N VAL A 66 8.89 -14.77 3.71
CA VAL A 66 9.42 -13.85 4.74
C VAL A 66 8.38 -13.50 5.83
N ASP A 67 7.11 -13.76 5.55
CA ASP A 67 5.95 -13.52 6.39
C ASP A 67 5.35 -14.80 7.01
N MET A 68 6.10 -15.91 7.01
CA MET A 68 5.72 -17.18 7.65
C MET A 68 6.43 -17.41 8.97
#